data_AF-A0A7R9ULZ1-F1
#
_entry.id   AF-A0A7R9ULZ1-F1
#
_cell.length_a   1.000
_cell.length_b   1.000
_cell.length_c   1.000
_cell.angle_alpha   90.00
_cell.angle_beta   90.00
_cell.angle_gamma   90.00
#
_symmetry.space_group_name_H-M   'P 1'
#
loop_
_entity.id
_entity.type
_entity.pdbx_description
1 polymer ?
#
loop_
_entity_poly.entity_id
_entity_poly.type
_entity_poly.pdbx_seq_one_letter_code
_entity_poly.pdbx_strand_id
1 'polypeptide(L)'
;TAALLAMGGEDTPYPHWAELLEACEEFAVLSGWRFILVDFMRMDAADGTAGAPIEAAARARAMPTALHYADRVTALAKASPAERANSPLYNEFLHCQRLVAQEAVANSMAATCRALGLLEIPPAASPLHETVTARPSGASVAPAPPRSALRAVEASCEFQDTSAPLPVIATRLANHLAALDRHPAASAQRRERLLHASFVTDFGLEHGLPESRDATSEAMLTEFLQRAKEWGGADPSSEAIVRALVLQQLSSADADDATG
;
A
#
# COMPACT_ATOMS: atom_id res chain seq x y z
N THR A 1 -3.50 14.39 8.64
CA THR A 1 -2.50 13.31 8.90
C THR A 1 -1.95 13.27 10.33
N ALA A 2 -2.15 14.29 11.17
CA ALA A 2 -1.68 14.29 12.56
C ALA A 2 -2.44 13.32 13.51
N ALA A 3 -3.64 12.86 13.16
CA ALA A 3 -4.41 11.90 13.95
C ALA A 3 -3.87 10.45 13.86
N LEU A 4 -2.96 10.16 12.92
CA LEU A 4 -2.35 8.83 12.78
C LEU A 4 -1.14 8.60 13.70
N LEU A 5 -0.59 9.66 14.29
CA LEU A 5 0.66 9.60 15.07
C LEU A 5 0.46 9.53 16.59
N ALA A 6 -0.79 9.61 17.07
CA ALA A 6 -1.11 9.70 18.49
C ALA A 6 -1.74 8.41 19.08
N MET A 7 -1.50 7.25 18.47
CA MET A 7 -1.93 5.95 18.98
C MET A 7 -0.72 5.21 19.57
N GLY A 8 -0.25 5.67 20.74
CA GLY A 8 0.82 5.02 21.51
C GLY A 8 0.33 3.81 22.32
N GLY A 9 -0.54 2.98 21.75
CA GLY A 9 -0.88 1.66 22.25
C GLY A 9 -0.47 0.63 21.19
N GLU A 10 0.21 -0.44 21.61
CA GLU A 10 0.67 -1.57 20.77
C GLU A 10 -0.50 -2.41 20.23
N ASP A 11 -1.57 -1.78 19.77
CA ASP A 11 -2.66 -2.47 19.11
C ASP A 11 -2.19 -2.84 17.70
N THR A 12 -1.95 -4.14 17.49
CA THR A 12 -1.69 -4.68 16.15
C THR A 12 -2.79 -4.20 15.20
N PRO A 13 -2.48 -3.74 13.98
CA PRO A 13 -3.46 -3.16 13.06
C PRO A 13 -4.58 -4.14 12.66
N TYR A 14 -4.35 -5.45 12.84
CA TYR A 14 -5.23 -6.54 12.42
C TYR A 14 -5.41 -7.56 13.57
N PRO A 15 -6.14 -7.20 14.64
CA PRO A 15 -6.23 -8.04 15.84
C PRO A 15 -6.80 -9.43 15.56
N HIS A 16 -7.67 -9.61 14.57
CA HIS A 16 -8.21 -10.93 14.24
C HIS A 16 -7.24 -11.79 13.42
N TRP A 17 -6.20 -11.18 12.85
CA TRP A 17 -5.10 -11.84 12.12
C TRP A 17 -3.78 -11.87 12.90
N ALA A 18 -3.71 -11.23 14.07
CA ALA A 18 -2.47 -11.03 14.83
C ALA A 18 -1.74 -12.35 15.13
N GLU A 19 -2.46 -13.37 15.60
CA GLU A 19 -1.90 -14.69 15.91
C GLU A 19 -1.28 -15.36 14.67
N LEU A 20 -1.94 -15.25 13.51
CA LEU A 20 -1.40 -15.77 12.26
C LEU A 20 -0.14 -15.01 11.85
N LEU A 21 -0.19 -13.68 11.90
CA LEU A 21 0.93 -12.82 11.52
C LEU A 21 2.16 -13.09 12.39
N GLU A 22 1.98 -13.21 13.71
CA GLU A 22 3.04 -13.56 14.65
C GLU A 22 3.62 -14.95 14.36
N ALA A 23 2.77 -15.96 14.16
CA ALA A 23 3.22 -17.32 13.88
C ALA A 23 3.94 -17.44 12.53
N CYS A 24 3.55 -16.64 11.54
CA CYS A 24 4.11 -16.66 10.19
C CYS A 24 5.20 -15.62 9.93
N GLU A 25 5.54 -14.74 10.87
CA GLU A 25 6.43 -13.59 10.64
C GLU A 25 7.76 -14.01 10.02
N GLU A 26 8.41 -15.03 10.58
CA GLU A 26 9.71 -15.48 10.10
C GLU A 26 9.64 -16.05 8.68
N PHE A 27 8.59 -16.79 8.35
CA PHE A 27 8.35 -17.26 6.99
C PHE A 27 8.08 -16.08 6.05
N ALA A 28 7.24 -15.13 6.47
CA ALA A 28 6.89 -13.95 5.70
C ALA A 28 8.13 -13.10 5.40
N VAL A 29 9.03 -12.89 6.35
CA VAL A 29 10.29 -12.17 6.12
C VAL A 29 11.15 -12.86 5.06
N LEU A 30 11.24 -14.19 5.09
CA LEU A 30 12.02 -14.97 4.11
C LEU A 30 11.39 -14.95 2.71
N SER A 31 10.05 -14.94 2.62
CA SER A 31 9.31 -14.91 1.35
C SER A 31 9.09 -13.50 0.79
N GLY A 32 9.59 -12.45 1.45
CA GLY A 32 9.33 -11.06 1.06
C GLY A 32 7.87 -10.64 1.28
N TRP A 33 7.22 -11.18 2.31
CA TRP A 33 5.84 -10.96 2.74
C TRP A 33 4.79 -11.43 1.73
N ARG A 34 5.17 -12.37 0.87
CA ARG A 34 4.25 -13.08 -0.03
C ARG A 34 3.83 -14.39 0.59
N PHE A 35 2.54 -14.70 0.53
CA PHE A 35 2.04 -16.02 0.88
C PHE A 35 1.66 -16.76 -0.40
N ILE A 36 2.30 -17.91 -0.63
CA ILE A 36 1.98 -18.80 -1.75
C ILE A 36 1.76 -20.17 -1.13
N LEU A 37 0.56 -20.72 -1.27
CA LEU A 37 0.18 -21.95 -0.57
C LEU A 37 1.09 -23.12 -0.96
N VAL A 38 1.40 -23.23 -2.26
CA VAL A 38 2.27 -24.28 -2.78
C VAL A 38 3.64 -24.22 -2.13
N ASP A 39 4.27 -23.05 -2.04
CA ASP A 39 5.60 -22.91 -1.43
C ASP A 39 5.55 -23.12 0.09
N PHE A 40 4.47 -22.69 0.74
CA PHE A 40 4.27 -22.91 2.17
C PHE A 40 4.09 -24.39 2.54
N MET A 41 3.49 -25.19 1.65
CA MET A 41 3.26 -26.63 1.89
C MET A 41 4.44 -27.52 1.50
N ARG A 42 5.53 -26.97 0.92
CA ARG A 42 6.72 -27.75 0.55
C ARG A 42 7.57 -28.08 1.77
N MET A 43 7.33 -29.28 2.31
CA MET A 43 8.12 -29.87 3.40
C MET A 43 9.37 -30.62 2.90
N ASP A 44 9.39 -31.00 1.62
CA ASP A 44 10.40 -31.89 1.05
C ASP A 44 11.65 -31.17 0.52
N ALA A 45 11.99 -29.99 1.05
CA ALA A 45 13.10 -29.16 0.56
C ALA A 45 14.47 -29.74 0.97
N ALA A 46 14.79 -30.93 0.46
CA ALA A 46 16.13 -31.52 0.45
C ALA A 46 16.98 -31.01 -0.74
N ASP A 47 16.40 -30.21 -1.63
CA ASP A 47 17.10 -29.57 -2.74
C ASP A 47 18.11 -28.58 -2.16
N GLY A 48 19.40 -28.94 -2.23
CA GLY A 48 20.56 -28.33 -1.56
C GLY A 48 20.88 -26.87 -1.90
N THR A 49 19.86 -26.02 -1.99
CA THR A 49 19.93 -24.57 -2.03
C THR A 49 20.35 -24.04 -0.66
N ALA A 50 21.31 -23.12 -0.67
CA ALA A 50 21.75 -22.42 0.53
C ALA A 50 20.61 -21.52 1.04
N GLY A 51 19.82 -22.00 2.00
CA GLY A 51 18.66 -21.28 2.56
C GLY A 51 17.49 -22.20 2.92
N ALA A 52 17.33 -23.32 2.21
CA ALA A 52 16.22 -24.26 2.40
C ALA A 52 15.99 -24.73 3.86
N PRO A 53 17.02 -24.99 4.69
CA PRO A 53 16.80 -25.46 6.06
C PRO A 53 16.15 -24.41 6.98
N ILE A 54 16.47 -23.13 6.80
CA ILE A 54 15.93 -22.04 7.63
C ILE A 54 14.46 -21.83 7.30
N GLU A 55 14.13 -21.76 6.00
CA GLU A 55 12.75 -21.62 5.56
C GLU A 55 11.88 -22.81 5.95
N ALA A 56 12.40 -24.04 5.84
CA ALA A 56 11.67 -25.24 6.25
C ALA A 56 11.34 -25.23 7.75
N ALA A 57 12.28 -24.77 8.59
CA ALA A 57 12.06 -24.65 10.02
C ALA A 57 11.01 -23.57 10.36
N ALA A 58 11.05 -22.42 9.67
CA ALA A 58 10.07 -21.35 9.82
C ALA A 58 8.65 -21.83 9.43
N ARG A 59 8.52 -22.51 8.28
CA ARG A 59 7.25 -23.13 7.85
C ARG A 59 6.74 -24.14 8.88
N ALA A 60 7.60 -25.04 9.35
CA ALA A 60 7.21 -26.06 10.32
C ALA A 60 6.68 -25.45 11.64
N ARG A 61 7.25 -24.32 12.10
CA ARG A 61 6.74 -23.58 13.27
C ARG A 61 5.39 -22.93 13.01
N ALA A 62 5.22 -22.29 11.86
CA ALA A 62 4.00 -21.57 11.49
C ALA A 62 2.83 -22.49 11.14
N MET A 63 3.11 -23.71 10.69
CA MET A 63 2.15 -24.64 10.08
C MET A 63 0.87 -24.87 10.91
N PRO A 64 0.93 -25.15 12.23
CA PRO A 64 -0.29 -25.44 12.99
C PRO A 64 -1.25 -24.26 13.03
N THR A 65 -0.73 -23.04 13.24
CA THR A 65 -1.52 -21.81 13.26
C THR A 65 -2.05 -21.46 11.88
N ALA A 66 -1.23 -21.62 10.84
CA ALA A 66 -1.63 -21.40 9.46
C ALA A 66 -2.78 -22.34 9.04
N LEU A 67 -2.71 -23.63 9.37
CA LEU A 67 -3.80 -24.57 9.07
C LEU A 67 -5.08 -24.25 9.85
N HIS A 68 -4.96 -23.85 11.12
CA HIS A 68 -6.13 -23.39 11.89
C HIS A 68 -6.81 -22.18 11.26
N TYR A 69 -6.03 -21.20 10.80
CA TYR A 69 -6.57 -20.04 10.07
C TYR A 69 -7.11 -20.42 8.69
N ALA A 70 -6.47 -21.33 7.97
CA ALA A 70 -6.94 -21.86 6.69
C ALA A 70 -8.36 -22.44 6.83
N ASP A 71 -8.62 -23.23 7.87
CA ASP A 71 -9.95 -23.78 8.15
C ASP A 71 -10.99 -22.69 8.41
N ARG A 72 -10.64 -21.69 9.24
CA ARG A 72 -11.52 -20.54 9.55
C ARG A 72 -11.86 -19.74 8.29
N VAL A 73 -10.85 -19.46 7.47
CA VAL A 73 -11.00 -18.70 6.22
C VAL A 73 -11.82 -19.49 5.19
N THR A 74 -11.55 -20.78 5.05
CA THR A 74 -12.33 -21.68 4.18
C THR A 74 -13.79 -21.76 4.62
N ALA A 75 -14.06 -21.81 5.92
CA ALA A 75 -15.43 -21.78 6.45
C ALA A 75 -16.13 -20.46 6.11
N LEU A 76 -15.45 -19.31 6.23
CA LEU A 76 -15.99 -18.00 5.83
C LEU A 76 -16.22 -17.87 4.32
N ALA A 77 -15.34 -18.44 3.50
CA ALA A 77 -15.51 -18.51 2.05
C ALA A 77 -16.78 -19.28 1.67
N LYS A 78 -17.12 -20.34 2.41
CA LYS A 78 -18.34 -21.16 2.20
C LYS A 78 -19.59 -20.58 2.85
N ALA A 79 -19.45 -19.66 3.81
CA ALA A 79 -20.57 -19.02 4.50
C ALA A 79 -21.41 -18.15 3.55
N SER A 80 -22.66 -17.87 3.93
CA SER A 80 -23.52 -16.97 3.17
C SER A 80 -22.95 -15.54 3.14
N PRO A 81 -23.27 -14.72 2.12
CA PRO A 81 -22.77 -13.34 2.05
C PRO A 81 -23.09 -12.50 3.30
N ALA A 82 -24.26 -12.71 3.91
CA ALA A 82 -24.68 -12.00 5.12
C ALA A 82 -23.84 -12.40 6.35
N GLU A 83 -23.59 -13.70 6.54
CA GLU A 83 -22.73 -14.19 7.63
C GLU A 83 -21.29 -13.71 7.45
N ARG A 84 -20.78 -13.76 6.21
CA ARG A 84 -19.43 -13.33 5.87
C ARG A 84 -19.23 -11.83 6.14
N ALA A 85 -20.18 -10.99 5.72
CA ALA A 85 -20.12 -9.54 5.96
C ALA A 85 -20.10 -9.16 7.46
N ASN A 86 -20.70 -10.00 8.32
CA ASN A 86 -20.68 -9.80 9.77
C ASN A 86 -19.41 -10.33 10.45
N SER A 87 -18.52 -11.02 9.72
CA SER A 87 -17.28 -11.56 10.28
C SER A 87 -16.20 -10.47 10.40
N PRO A 88 -15.65 -10.21 11.60
CA PRO A 88 -14.59 -9.24 11.77
C PRO A 88 -13.30 -9.65 11.02
N LEU A 89 -13.01 -10.95 10.93
CA LEU A 89 -11.88 -11.49 10.18
C LEU A 89 -11.99 -11.12 8.69
N TYR A 90 -13.19 -11.25 8.11
CA TYR A 90 -13.45 -10.89 6.72
C TYR A 90 -13.39 -9.37 6.49
N ASN A 91 -13.91 -8.57 7.43
CA ASN A 91 -13.85 -7.11 7.34
C ASN A 91 -12.40 -6.59 7.39
N GLU A 92 -11.55 -7.19 8.22
CA GLU A 92 -10.11 -6.89 8.23
C GLU A 92 -9.43 -7.30 6.92
N PHE A 93 -9.76 -8.48 6.37
CA PHE A 93 -9.25 -8.90 5.06
C PHE A 93 -9.62 -7.92 3.94
N LEU A 94 -10.88 -7.46 3.88
CA LEU A 94 -11.30 -6.44 2.92
C LEU A 94 -10.57 -5.10 3.13
N HIS A 95 -10.26 -4.74 4.37
CA HIS A 95 -9.47 -3.56 4.67
C HIS A 95 -8.01 -3.72 4.19
N CYS A 96 -7.41 -4.89 4.39
CA CYS A 96 -6.07 -5.21 3.86
C CYS A 96 -6.03 -5.11 2.33
N GLN A 97 -7.01 -5.68 1.62
CA GLN A 97 -7.11 -5.55 0.16
C GLN A 97 -7.16 -4.08 -0.29
N ARG A 98 -8.00 -3.26 0.34
CA ARG A 98 -8.07 -1.81 0.03
C ARG A 98 -6.75 -1.10 0.30
N LEU A 99 -6.07 -1.41 1.40
CA LEU A 99 -4.79 -0.79 1.72
C LEU A 99 -3.72 -1.13 0.68
N VAL A 100 -3.64 -2.39 0.26
CA VAL A 100 -2.72 -2.86 -0.79
C VAL A 100 -3.05 -2.20 -2.13
N ALA A 101 -4.33 -2.13 -2.50
CA ALA A 101 -4.77 -1.48 -3.74
C ALA A 101 -4.42 0.02 -3.77
N GLN A 102 -4.71 0.75 -2.69
CA GLN A 102 -4.39 2.17 -2.57
C GLN A 102 -2.88 2.43 -2.68
N GLU A 103 -2.07 1.58 -2.07
CA GLU A 103 -0.62 1.68 -2.17
C GLU A 103 -0.13 1.38 -3.59
N ALA A 104 -0.66 0.35 -4.24
CA ALA A 104 -0.32 0.01 -5.61
C ALA A 104 -0.63 1.18 -6.56
N VAL A 105 -1.75 1.87 -6.37
CA VAL A 105 -2.10 3.09 -7.12
C VAL A 105 -1.11 4.21 -6.84
N ALA A 106 -0.82 4.52 -5.57
CA ALA A 106 0.14 5.57 -5.22
C ALA A 106 1.55 5.29 -5.80
N ASN A 107 2.00 4.04 -5.75
CA ASN A 107 3.26 3.61 -6.34
C ASN A 107 3.26 3.73 -7.87
N SER A 108 2.16 3.37 -8.52
CA SER A 108 1.98 3.52 -9.98
C SER A 108 2.01 4.99 -10.38
N MET A 109 1.26 5.85 -9.69
CA MET A 109 1.26 7.29 -9.91
C MET A 109 2.66 7.90 -9.74
N ALA A 110 3.38 7.47 -8.70
CA ALA A 110 4.74 7.94 -8.44
C ALA A 110 5.71 7.49 -9.55
N ALA A 111 5.64 6.23 -9.97
CA ALA A 111 6.44 5.70 -11.07
C ALA A 111 6.18 6.45 -12.38
N THR A 112 4.90 6.69 -12.73
CA THR A 112 4.53 7.46 -13.91
C THR A 112 5.06 8.90 -13.82
N CYS A 113 4.86 9.59 -12.69
CA CYS A 113 5.37 10.95 -12.53
C CYS A 113 6.91 11.00 -12.64
N ARG A 114 7.66 10.01 -12.15
CA ARG A 114 9.12 9.92 -12.35
C ARG A 114 9.47 9.72 -13.82
N ALA A 115 8.78 8.81 -14.50
CA ALA A 115 9.02 8.53 -15.92
C ALA A 115 8.78 9.76 -16.81
N LEU A 116 7.90 10.67 -16.39
CA LEU A 116 7.63 11.95 -17.07
C LEU A 116 8.52 13.11 -16.58
N GLY A 117 9.47 12.85 -15.67
CA GLY A 117 10.35 13.89 -15.11
C GLY A 117 9.64 14.88 -14.16
N LEU A 118 8.44 14.57 -13.68
CA LEU A 118 7.63 15.47 -12.86
C LEU A 118 7.97 15.41 -11.36
N LEU A 119 8.61 14.33 -10.88
CA LEU A 119 9.05 14.20 -9.48
C LEU A 119 10.52 14.61 -9.24
N GLU A 120 11.28 14.95 -10.27
CA GLU A 120 12.66 15.40 -10.12
C GLU A 120 12.76 16.88 -9.75
N ILE A 121 11.64 17.61 -9.83
CA ILE A 121 11.55 18.99 -9.37
C ILE A 121 11.79 18.94 -7.85
N PRO A 122 12.91 19.52 -7.33
CA PRO A 122 13.13 19.61 -5.89
C PRO A 122 11.85 20.19 -5.30
N PRO A 123 11.27 19.60 -4.22
CA PRO A 123 9.99 20.03 -3.69
C PRO A 123 10.08 21.54 -3.54
N ALA A 124 9.41 22.25 -4.45
CA ALA A 124 9.66 23.68 -4.65
C ALA A 124 9.54 24.27 -3.27
N ALA A 125 10.61 24.89 -2.76
CA ALA A 125 10.70 25.37 -1.39
C ALA A 125 9.47 26.23 -1.13
N SER A 126 8.40 25.58 -0.69
CA SER A 126 7.08 26.16 -0.81
C SER A 126 7.16 27.21 0.27
N PRO A 127 7.05 28.51 -0.06
CA PRO A 127 7.43 29.57 0.87
C PRO A 127 6.61 29.55 2.17
N LEU A 128 5.54 28.74 2.21
CA LEU A 128 4.74 28.45 3.39
C LEU A 128 5.39 27.47 4.39
N HIS A 129 6.33 26.63 3.96
CA HIS A 129 6.86 25.54 4.79
C HIS A 129 8.11 25.94 5.60
N GLU A 130 8.94 26.87 5.10
CA GLU A 130 10.16 27.32 5.78
C GLU A 130 9.86 28.15 7.04
N THR A 131 8.70 28.80 7.10
CA THR A 131 8.25 29.58 8.27
C THR A 131 7.86 28.77 9.50
N VAL A 132 7.69 27.45 9.40
CA VAL A 132 7.17 26.63 10.53
C VAL A 132 8.28 25.89 11.30
N THR A 133 9.41 25.58 10.68
CA THR A 133 10.43 24.69 11.29
C THR A 133 11.66 25.39 11.85
N ALA A 134 11.98 26.60 11.40
CA ALA A 134 13.11 27.37 11.92
C ALA A 134 12.74 28.13 13.21
N ARG A 135 12.55 27.41 14.33
CA ARG A 135 12.34 28.04 15.65
C ARG A 135 13.67 28.08 16.41
N PRO A 136 14.28 29.26 16.63
CA PRO A 136 15.50 29.37 17.42
C PRO A 136 15.22 28.95 18.87
N SER A 137 16.12 28.12 19.43
CA SER A 137 16.03 27.43 20.74
C SER A 137 15.98 28.33 21.99
N GLY A 138 15.62 29.62 21.86
CA GLY A 138 15.61 30.57 22.98
C GLY A 138 14.34 31.41 23.15
N ALA A 139 13.33 31.28 22.28
CA ALA A 139 12.18 32.19 22.28
C ALA A 139 10.95 31.61 23.00
N SER A 140 10.59 32.30 24.09
CA SER A 140 9.29 32.35 24.79
C SER A 140 8.10 31.94 23.92
N VAL A 141 7.22 31.11 24.49
CA VAL A 141 5.95 30.57 23.97
C VAL A 141 5.32 31.41 22.83
N ALA A 142 5.75 31.16 21.60
CA ALA A 142 5.11 31.68 20.41
C ALA A 142 3.70 31.08 20.27
N PRO A 143 2.72 31.89 19.80
CA PRO A 143 1.36 31.45 19.59
C PRO A 143 1.32 30.27 18.60
N ALA A 144 0.42 29.32 18.86
CA ALA A 144 0.18 28.20 17.95
C ALA A 144 -0.14 28.72 16.54
N PRO A 145 0.34 28.06 15.47
CA PRO A 145 0.06 28.49 14.11
C PRO A 145 -1.45 28.54 13.87
N PRO A 146 -1.95 29.52 13.08
CA PRO A 146 -3.36 29.61 12.77
C PRO A 146 -3.81 28.33 12.06
N ARG A 147 -5.01 27.84 12.41
CA ARG A 147 -5.59 26.59 11.84
C ARG A 147 -5.65 26.58 10.31
N SER A 148 -5.70 27.75 9.67
CA SER A 148 -5.66 27.90 8.21
C SER A 148 -4.34 27.45 7.59
N ALA A 149 -3.21 27.68 8.25
CA ALA A 149 -1.89 27.26 7.76
C ALA A 149 -1.75 25.74 7.75
N LEU A 150 -2.27 25.05 8.78
CA LEU A 150 -2.29 23.60 8.85
C LEU A 150 -3.10 22.98 7.71
N ARG A 151 -4.28 23.54 7.41
CA ARG A 151 -5.11 23.08 6.29
C ARG A 151 -4.43 23.26 4.93
N ALA A 152 -3.69 24.35 4.74
CA ALA A 152 -2.96 24.58 3.50
C ALA A 152 -1.84 23.54 3.30
N VAL A 153 -1.14 23.16 4.37
CA VAL A 153 -0.14 22.08 4.33
C VAL A 153 -0.80 20.74 4.03
N GLU A 154 -1.94 20.42 4.65
CA GLU A 154 -2.66 19.17 4.37
C GLU A 154 -3.14 19.11 2.91
N ALA A 155 -3.75 20.18 2.40
CA ALA A 155 -4.19 20.28 1.00
C ALA A 155 -3.04 20.16 0.00
N SER A 156 -1.81 20.54 0.39
CA SER A 156 -0.63 20.39 -0.45
C SER A 156 -0.15 18.95 -0.62
N CYS A 157 -0.70 17.99 0.16
CA CYS A 157 -0.38 16.57 0.13
C CYS A 157 -1.55 15.69 -0.37
N GLU A 158 -2.70 16.28 -0.74
CA GLU A 158 -3.90 15.57 -1.20
C GLU A 158 -3.77 15.09 -2.65
N PHE A 159 -2.83 14.17 -2.90
CA PHE A 159 -2.57 13.64 -4.24
C PHE A 159 -3.73 12.78 -4.79
N GLN A 160 -4.65 12.34 -3.92
CA GLN A 160 -5.83 11.56 -4.29
C GLN A 160 -6.85 12.38 -5.10
N ASP A 161 -6.76 13.72 -5.07
CA ASP A 161 -7.56 14.58 -5.94
C ASP A 161 -6.96 14.61 -7.35
N THR A 162 -7.44 13.68 -8.17
CA THR A 162 -7.07 13.48 -9.57
C THR A 162 -7.82 14.40 -10.54
N SER A 163 -8.67 15.29 -10.02
CA SER A 163 -9.37 16.29 -10.85
C SER A 163 -8.45 17.44 -11.32
N ALA A 164 -7.34 17.66 -10.61
CA ALA A 164 -6.36 18.70 -10.91
C ALA A 164 -5.49 18.38 -12.15
N PRO A 165 -4.82 19.37 -12.74
CA PRO A 165 -3.82 19.12 -13.80
C PRO A 165 -2.66 18.25 -13.30
N LEU A 166 -2.09 17.43 -14.19
CA LEU A 166 -1.01 16.48 -13.85
C LEU A 166 0.17 17.09 -13.07
N PRO A 167 0.71 18.29 -13.40
CA PRO A 167 1.80 18.89 -12.62
C PRO A 167 1.41 19.19 -11.17
N VAL A 168 0.15 19.54 -10.92
CA VAL A 168 -0.38 19.80 -9.57
C VAL A 168 -0.47 18.49 -8.79
N ILE A 169 -1.00 17.42 -9.41
CA ILE A 169 -1.05 16.08 -8.81
C ILE A 169 0.37 15.61 -8.45
N ALA A 170 1.31 15.72 -9.40
CA ALA A 170 2.70 15.32 -9.19
C ALA A 170 3.35 16.08 -8.02
N THR A 171 3.12 17.40 -7.93
CA THR A 171 3.60 18.22 -6.80
C THR A 171 3.02 17.76 -5.47
N ARG A 172 1.70 17.48 -5.43
CA ARG A 172 1.03 16.98 -4.21
C ARG A 172 1.57 15.62 -3.79
N LEU A 173 1.81 14.72 -4.76
CA LEU A 173 2.40 13.42 -4.51
C LEU A 173 3.83 13.53 -4.00
N ALA A 174 4.65 14.41 -4.59
CA ALA A 174 6.01 14.68 -4.11
C ALA A 174 6.01 15.19 -2.66
N ASN A 175 5.11 16.13 -2.33
CA ASN A 175 4.96 16.64 -0.97
C ASN A 175 4.52 15.55 0.01
N HIS A 176 3.61 14.67 -0.41
CA HIS A 176 3.18 13.52 0.39
C HIS A 176 4.34 12.57 0.69
N LEU A 177 5.12 12.18 -0.32
CA LEU A 177 6.28 11.31 -0.15
C LEU A 177 7.35 11.97 0.73
N ALA A 178 7.66 13.24 0.49
CA ALA A 178 8.60 14.00 1.33
C ALA A 178 8.09 14.18 2.78
N ALA A 179 6.77 14.18 3.00
CA ALA A 179 6.20 14.16 4.35
C ALA A 179 6.41 12.81 5.05
N LEU A 180 6.33 11.70 4.33
CA LEU A 180 6.66 10.37 4.88
C LEU A 180 8.15 10.27 5.24
N ASP A 181 9.04 10.74 4.37
CA ASP A 181 10.49 10.69 4.59
C ASP A 181 10.96 11.50 5.81
N ARG A 182 10.25 12.60 6.12
CA ARG A 182 10.52 13.43 7.31
C ARG A 182 10.19 12.73 8.62
N HIS A 183 9.40 11.66 8.59
CA HIS A 183 8.93 10.93 9.76
C HIS A 183 9.29 9.44 9.64
N PRO A 184 10.57 9.06 9.83
CA PRO A 184 11.04 7.69 9.58
C PRO A 184 10.30 6.62 10.39
N ALA A 185 9.92 6.92 11.64
CA ALA A 185 9.13 6.01 12.47
C ALA A 185 7.73 5.76 11.89
N ALA A 186 7.06 6.81 11.41
CA ALA A 186 5.74 6.70 10.77
C ALA A 186 5.83 5.96 9.43
N SER A 187 6.90 6.19 8.67
CA SER A 187 7.18 5.48 7.42
C SER A 187 7.42 3.98 7.66
N ALA A 188 8.21 3.64 8.68
CA ALA A 188 8.43 2.25 9.09
C ALA A 188 7.13 1.56 9.50
N GLN A 189 6.32 2.20 10.36
CA GLN A 189 5.02 1.67 10.77
C GLN A 189 4.06 1.51 9.59
N ARG A 190 4.03 2.47 8.66
CA ARG A 190 3.23 2.38 7.43
C ARG A 190 3.65 1.19 6.58
N ARG A 191 4.97 1.00 6.41
CA ARG A 191 5.54 -0.12 5.65
C ARG A 191 5.18 -1.46 6.29
N GLU A 192 5.36 -1.59 7.60
CA GLU A 192 5.02 -2.81 8.34
C GLU A 192 3.53 -3.17 8.17
N ARG A 193 2.64 -2.20 8.37
CA ARG A 193 1.18 -2.39 8.16
C ARG A 193 0.86 -2.88 6.74
N LEU A 194 1.51 -2.30 5.74
CA LEU A 194 1.32 -2.69 4.34
C LEU A 194 1.81 -4.13 4.09
N LEU A 195 2.95 -4.53 4.66
CA LEU A 195 3.49 -5.88 4.54
C LEU A 195 2.56 -6.91 5.17
N HIS A 196 2.03 -6.62 6.37
CA HIS A 196 1.02 -7.45 7.02
C HIS A 196 -0.27 -7.54 6.18
N ALA A 197 -0.74 -6.42 5.63
CA ALA A 197 -1.90 -6.39 4.76
C ALA A 197 -1.71 -7.21 3.48
N SER A 198 -0.51 -7.15 2.88
CA SER A 198 -0.15 -7.97 1.72
C SER A 198 -0.21 -9.45 2.05
N PHE A 199 0.40 -9.86 3.17
CA PHE A 199 0.39 -11.25 3.61
C PHE A 199 -1.03 -11.76 3.90
N VAL A 200 -1.84 -10.99 4.62
CA VAL A 200 -3.25 -11.33 4.91
C VAL A 200 -4.07 -11.44 3.62
N THR A 201 -3.82 -10.56 2.65
CA THR A 201 -4.50 -10.58 1.34
C THR A 201 -4.17 -11.86 0.57
N ASP A 202 -2.89 -12.16 0.40
CA ASP A 202 -2.44 -13.38 -0.29
C ASP A 202 -2.98 -14.64 0.42
N PHE A 203 -2.88 -14.71 1.76
CA PHE A 203 -3.40 -15.83 2.53
C PHE A 203 -4.91 -16.02 2.37
N GLY A 204 -5.69 -14.94 2.42
CA GLY A 204 -7.14 -15.02 2.27
C GLY A 204 -7.57 -15.50 0.90
N LEU A 205 -6.88 -15.04 -0.16
CA LEU A 205 -7.14 -15.43 -1.55
C LEU A 205 -6.81 -16.91 -1.80
N GLU A 206 -5.66 -17.39 -1.32
CA GLU A 206 -5.23 -18.79 -1.42
C GLU A 206 -6.19 -19.77 -0.71
N HIS A 207 -6.99 -19.28 0.24
CA HIS A 207 -7.99 -20.07 0.96
C HIS A 207 -9.43 -19.75 0.55
N GLY A 208 -9.62 -19.12 -0.60
CA GLY A 208 -10.90 -19.00 -1.29
C GLY A 208 -11.78 -17.84 -0.83
N LEU A 209 -11.26 -16.87 -0.07
CA LEU A 209 -12.00 -15.61 0.08
C LEU A 209 -12.06 -14.88 -1.26
N PRO A 210 -13.17 -14.19 -1.56
CA PRO A 210 -13.30 -13.47 -2.81
C PRO A 210 -12.34 -12.28 -2.86
N GLU A 211 -11.77 -12.07 -4.04
CA GLU A 211 -11.13 -10.81 -4.37
C GLU A 211 -12.17 -9.68 -4.41
N SER A 212 -11.79 -8.53 -3.86
CA SER A 212 -12.61 -7.32 -3.80
C SER A 212 -11.89 -6.21 -4.53
N ARG A 213 -12.43 -5.82 -5.68
CA ARG A 213 -11.97 -4.64 -6.41
C ARG A 213 -12.31 -3.37 -5.65
N ASP A 214 -11.30 -2.56 -5.34
CA ASP A 214 -11.50 -1.25 -4.73
C ASP A 214 -11.83 -0.22 -5.80
N ALA A 215 -13.12 -0.06 -6.11
CA ALA A 215 -13.61 0.84 -7.15
C ALA A 215 -13.08 2.28 -6.99
N THR A 216 -12.81 2.73 -5.77
CA THR A 216 -12.21 4.04 -5.50
C THR A 216 -10.77 4.13 -6.00
N SER A 217 -9.92 3.14 -5.69
CA SER A 217 -8.54 3.08 -6.19
C SER A 217 -8.49 2.93 -7.71
N GLU A 218 -9.36 2.09 -8.29
CA GLU A 218 -9.44 1.91 -9.75
C GLU A 218 -9.86 3.19 -10.46
N ALA A 219 -10.86 3.91 -9.94
CA ALA A 219 -11.28 5.19 -10.47
C ALA A 219 -10.16 6.24 -10.38
N MET A 220 -9.47 6.33 -9.23
CA MET A 220 -8.35 7.24 -9.03
C MET A 220 -7.22 6.98 -10.05
N LEU A 221 -6.83 5.72 -10.24
CA LEU A 221 -5.78 5.37 -11.22
C LEU A 221 -6.24 5.71 -12.64
N THR A 222 -7.48 5.39 -13.00
CA THR A 222 -8.04 5.67 -14.32
C THR A 222 -8.05 7.17 -14.62
N GLU A 223 -8.52 7.99 -13.69
CA GLU A 223 -8.52 9.45 -13.80
C GLU A 223 -7.10 10.02 -13.92
N PHE A 224 -6.18 9.52 -13.10
CA PHE A 224 -4.77 9.92 -13.17
C PHE A 224 -4.14 9.61 -14.53
N LEU A 225 -4.35 8.40 -15.05
CA LEU A 225 -3.83 8.00 -16.37
C LEU A 225 -4.43 8.85 -17.50
N GLN A 226 -5.71 9.23 -17.37
CA GLN A 226 -6.34 10.17 -18.30
C GLN A 226 -5.67 11.56 -18.25
N ARG A 227 -5.33 12.07 -17.06
CA ARG A 227 -4.54 13.31 -16.92
C ARG A 227 -3.13 13.18 -17.50
N ALA A 228 -2.49 12.02 -17.33
CA ALA A 228 -1.18 11.72 -17.91
C ALA A 228 -1.21 11.73 -19.44
N LYS A 229 -2.24 11.13 -20.03
CA LYS A 229 -2.47 11.13 -21.48
C LYS A 229 -2.70 12.53 -22.03
N GLU A 230 -3.51 13.35 -21.36
CA GLU A 230 -3.75 14.74 -21.76
C GLU A 230 -2.47 15.59 -21.73
N TRP A 231 -1.60 15.36 -20.75
CA TRP A 231 -0.32 16.05 -20.63
C TRP A 231 0.68 15.65 -21.74
N GLY A 232 0.77 14.35 -22.05
CA GLY A 232 1.66 13.82 -23.08
C GLY A 232 1.40 14.37 -24.49
N GLY A 233 0.23 14.97 -24.75
CA GLY A 233 -0.07 15.65 -26.03
C GLY A 233 0.77 16.91 -26.30
N ALA A 234 1.53 17.41 -25.32
CA ALA A 234 2.41 18.57 -25.48
C ALA A 234 3.83 18.22 -25.98
N ASP A 235 4.30 16.98 -25.75
CA ASP A 235 5.63 16.51 -26.14
C ASP A 235 5.56 15.08 -26.72
N PRO A 236 5.94 14.86 -28.00
CA PRO A 236 5.89 13.55 -28.65
C PRO A 236 6.67 12.45 -27.91
N SER A 237 7.72 12.80 -27.16
CA SER A 237 8.53 11.80 -26.42
C SER A 237 7.79 11.28 -25.19
N SER A 238 7.10 12.18 -24.48
CA SER A 238 6.25 11.89 -23.34
C SER A 238 5.04 11.03 -23.73
N GLU A 239 4.46 11.25 -24.92
CA GLU A 239 3.35 10.44 -25.42
C GLU A 239 3.74 8.96 -25.60
N ALA A 240 4.93 8.68 -26.14
CA ALA A 240 5.41 7.31 -26.32
C ALA A 240 5.58 6.57 -24.98
N ILE A 241 6.07 7.26 -23.95
CA ILE A 241 6.24 6.72 -22.59
C ILE A 241 4.89 6.40 -21.96
N VAL A 242 3.93 7.33 -22.02
CA VAL A 242 2.57 7.11 -21.48
C VAL A 242 1.89 5.96 -22.22
N ARG A 243 1.99 5.90 -23.55
CA ARG A 243 1.42 4.79 -24.32
C ARG A 243 2.05 3.45 -23.95
N ALA A 244 3.37 3.37 -23.78
CA ALA A 244 4.04 2.13 -23.36
C ALA A 244 3.57 1.67 -21.97
N LEU A 245 3.47 2.60 -21.01
CA LEU A 245 2.99 2.29 -19.66
C LEU A 245 1.52 1.84 -19.64
N VAL A 246 0.64 2.57 -20.34
CA VAL A 246 -0.79 2.27 -20.39
C VAL A 246 -1.07 0.96 -21.12
N LEU A 247 -0.41 0.72 -22.26
CA LEU A 247 -0.62 -0.51 -23.04
C LEU A 247 -0.14 -1.75 -22.29
N GLN A 248 0.95 -1.65 -21.53
CA GLN A 248 1.38 -2.76 -20.66
C GLN A 248 0.32 -3.08 -19.61
N GLN A 249 -0.27 -2.07 -18.95
CA GLN A 249 -1.28 -2.31 -17.92
C GLN A 249 -2.63 -2.79 -18.44
N LEU A 250 -3.04 -2.38 -19.65
CA LEU A 250 -4.26 -2.88 -20.27
C LEU A 250 -4.09 -4.30 -20.82
N SER A 251 -2.92 -4.62 -21.39
CA SER A 251 -2.64 -5.95 -21.94
C SER A 251 -2.61 -7.06 -20.88
N SER A 252 -2.29 -6.73 -19.62
CA SER A 252 -2.34 -7.70 -18.53
C SER A 252 -3.77 -8.03 -18.10
N ALA A 253 -4.72 -7.09 -18.21
CA ALA A 253 -6.10 -7.31 -17.77
C ALA A 253 -6.89 -8.22 -18.73
N ASP A 254 -6.65 -8.11 -20.04
CA ASP A 254 -7.37 -8.91 -21.05
C ASP A 254 -6.87 -10.36 -21.14
N ALA A 255 -5.65 -10.64 -20.67
CA ALA A 255 -5.07 -11.99 -20.70
C ALA A 255 -5.69 -12.93 -19.66
N ASP A 256 -6.11 -12.39 -18.51
CA ASP A 256 -6.67 -13.19 -17.41
C ASP A 256 -8.12 -13.62 -17.68
N ASP A 257 -8.91 -12.83 -18.42
CA ASP A 257 -10.30 -13.16 -18.78
C ASP A 257 -10.42 -14.27 -19.83
N ALA A 258 -9.35 -14.59 -20.56
CA ALA A 258 -9.36 -15.61 -21.62
C ALA A 258 -9.06 -17.03 -21.13
N THR A 259 -8.74 -17.23 -19.85
CA THR A 259 -8.32 -18.52 -19.28
C THR A 259 -9.24 -19.11 -18.19
N GLY A 260 -10.37 -18.46 -17.88
CA GLY A 260 -11.42 -18.98 -16.99
C GLY A 260 -12.61 -19.59 -17.73
#